data_AF-A0A7W8TUK0-F1
#
_entry.id   AF-A0A7W8TUK0-F1
#
_cell.length_a   1.000
_cell.length_b   1.000
_cell.length_c   1.000
_cell.angle_alpha   90.00
_cell.angle_beta   90.00
_cell.angle_gamma   90.00
#
_symmetry.space_group_name_H-M   'P 1'
#
loop_
_entity.id
_entity.type
_entity.pdbx_description
1 polymer ?
#
loop_
_entity_poly.entity_id
_entity_poly.type
_entity_poly.pdbx_seq_one_letter_code
_entity_poly.pdbx_strand_id
1 'polypeptide(L)'
;MENTSPELTQEQKDRVLREWSRELLDRFELEDVDLDIDALLGLAGVAAHQVIRPAAPLTTFVVGLAAGMAAASGQTTVDNAISSAVKHARSIIKSRSETA
;
A
#
# COMPACT_ATOMS: atom_id res chain seq x y z
N MET A 1 21.60 29.07 -1.74
CA MET A 1 21.90 27.94 -2.66
C MET A 1 20.59 27.28 -2.98
N GLU A 2 20.10 27.50 -4.20
CA GLU A 2 18.86 26.89 -4.70
C GLU A 2 19.14 25.40 -4.91
N ASN A 3 18.48 24.53 -4.13
CA ASN A 3 18.71 23.09 -4.18
C ASN A 3 18.10 22.53 -5.46
N THR A 4 18.84 22.58 -6.57
CA THR A 4 18.45 22.05 -7.89
C THR A 4 18.78 20.57 -7.96
N SER A 5 18.17 19.76 -7.08
CA SER A 5 18.11 18.32 -7.35
C SER A 5 17.08 18.13 -8.48
N PRO A 6 17.46 17.51 -9.62
CA PRO A 6 16.53 17.31 -10.72
C PRO A 6 15.35 16.46 -10.23
N GLU A 7 14.13 16.88 -10.57
CA GLU A 7 12.93 16.13 -10.23
C GLU A 7 12.95 14.80 -11.00
N LEU A 8 12.78 13.69 -10.28
CA LEU A 8 12.77 12.36 -10.88
C LEU A 8 11.60 12.23 -11.88
N THR A 9 11.84 11.62 -13.03
CA THR A 9 10.77 11.20 -13.94
C THR A 9 9.86 10.17 -13.28
N GLN A 10 8.67 9.95 -13.80
CA GLN A 10 7.76 8.93 -13.25
C GLN A 10 8.40 7.53 -13.30
N GLU A 11 9.01 7.17 -14.42
CA GLU A 11 9.74 5.90 -14.57
C GLU A 11 10.87 5.75 -13.53
N GLN A 12 11.60 6.84 -13.24
CA GLN A 12 12.63 6.82 -12.20
C GLN A 12 12.04 6.65 -10.81
N LYS A 13 10.92 7.32 -10.50
CA LYS A 13 10.20 7.17 -9.23
C LYS A 13 9.71 5.74 -9.05
N ASP A 14 9.11 5.15 -10.08
CA ASP A 14 8.60 3.78 -10.06
C ASP A 14 9.74 2.77 -9.86
N ARG A 15 10.89 2.99 -10.51
CA ARG A 15 12.09 2.17 -10.30
C ARG A 15 12.58 2.26 -8.86
N VAL A 16 12.72 3.48 -8.31
CA VAL A 16 13.15 3.69 -6.92
C VAL A 16 12.20 2.99 -5.94
N LEU A 17 10.88 3.06 -6.17
CA LEU A 17 9.88 2.39 -5.33
C LEU A 17 10.00 0.87 -5.41
N ARG A 18 10.19 0.29 -6.61
CA ARG A 18 10.38 -1.16 -6.80
C ARG A 18 11.68 -1.66 -6.15
N GLU A 19 12.76 -0.91 -6.28
CA GLU A 19 14.05 -1.22 -5.65
C GLU A 19 13.96 -1.15 -4.12
N TRP A 20 13.37 -0.08 -3.60
CA TRP A 20 13.15 0.11 -2.17
C TRP A 20 12.24 -0.96 -1.58
N SER A 21 11.14 -1.29 -2.26
CA SER A 21 10.25 -2.38 -1.86
C SER A 21 11.00 -3.71 -1.78
N ARG A 22 11.83 -4.03 -2.78
CA ARG A 22 12.64 -5.25 -2.78
C ARG A 22 13.63 -5.29 -1.61
N GLU A 23 14.31 -4.17 -1.33
CA GLU A 23 15.23 -4.08 -0.18
C GLU A 23 14.51 -4.32 1.14
N LEU A 24 13.31 -3.77 1.31
CA LEU A 24 12.52 -3.99 2.53
C LEU A 24 12.05 -5.44 2.66
N LEU A 25 11.57 -6.05 1.57
CA LEU A 25 11.12 -7.45 1.59
C LEU A 25 12.27 -8.40 1.93
N ASP A 26 13.44 -8.21 1.31
CA ASP A 26 14.66 -8.96 1.59
C ASP A 26 15.09 -8.83 3.07
N ARG A 27 15.16 -7.60 3.59
CA ARG A 27 15.55 -7.37 5.00
C ARG A 27 14.57 -7.92 6.02
N PHE A 28 13.32 -8.18 5.63
CA PHE A 28 12.28 -8.73 6.49
C PHE A 28 12.01 -10.21 6.23
N GLU A 29 12.80 -10.88 5.39
CA GLU A 29 12.64 -12.30 5.05
C GLU A 29 11.24 -12.57 4.43
N LEU A 30 10.83 -11.68 3.52
CA LEU A 30 9.53 -11.70 2.81
C LEU A 30 9.72 -11.81 1.29
N GLU A 31 10.78 -12.48 0.83
CA GLU A 31 11.14 -12.55 -0.59
C GLU A 31 10.09 -13.28 -1.45
N ASP A 32 9.32 -14.18 -0.84
CA ASP A 32 8.22 -14.91 -1.50
C ASP A 32 6.93 -14.09 -1.63
N VAL A 33 6.88 -12.86 -1.09
CA VAL A 33 5.70 -11.99 -1.18
C VAL A 33 5.70 -11.23 -2.51
N ASP A 34 4.71 -11.51 -3.35
CA ASP A 34 4.43 -10.72 -4.55
C ASP A 34 3.64 -9.45 -4.20
N LEU A 35 4.35 -8.37 -3.87
CA LEU A 35 3.73 -7.10 -3.52
C LEU A 35 3.35 -6.27 -4.76
N ASP A 36 2.04 -6.12 -5.00
CA ASP A 36 1.50 -5.17 -5.99
C ASP A 36 1.62 -3.72 -5.48
N ILE A 37 2.75 -3.09 -5.77
CA ILE A 37 3.07 -1.71 -5.41
C ILE A 37 2.05 -0.72 -5.99
N ASP A 38 1.65 -0.92 -7.25
CA ASP A 38 0.76 -0.01 -7.96
C ASP A 38 -0.65 -0.03 -7.34
N ALA A 39 -1.15 -1.22 -6.98
CA ALA A 39 -2.42 -1.36 -6.26
C ALA A 39 -2.37 -0.74 -4.85
N LEU A 40 -1.26 -0.92 -4.11
CA LEU A 40 -1.08 -0.34 -2.77
C LEU A 40 -1.04 1.19 -2.82
N LEU A 41 -0.26 1.77 -3.73
CA LEU A 41 -0.18 3.22 -3.91
C LEU A 41 -1.50 3.79 -4.44
N GLY A 42 -2.19 3.06 -5.31
CA GLY A 42 -3.54 3.41 -5.75
C GLY A 42 -4.55 3.43 -4.60
N LEU A 43 -4.46 2.50 -3.65
CA LEU A 43 -5.28 2.51 -2.43
C LEU A 43 -4.96 3.72 -1.55
N ALA A 44 -3.68 4.00 -1.32
CA ALA A 44 -3.23 5.16 -0.56
C ALA A 44 -3.75 6.47 -1.18
N GLY A 45 -3.62 6.59 -2.51
CA GLY A 45 -4.12 7.73 -3.27
C GLY A 45 -5.63 7.91 -3.09
N VAL A 46 -6.42 6.84 -3.25
CA VAL A 46 -7.88 6.91 -3.03
C VAL A 46 -8.20 7.37 -1.60
N ALA A 47 -7.53 6.85 -0.58
CA ALA A 47 -7.73 7.27 0.81
C ALA A 47 -7.39 8.75 1.02
N ALA A 48 -6.27 9.23 0.47
CA ALA A 48 -5.84 10.62 0.58
C ALA A 48 -6.82 11.61 -0.06
N HIS A 49 -7.42 11.23 -1.19
CA HIS A 49 -8.37 12.10 -1.90
C HIS A 49 -9.78 12.06 -1.29
N GLN A 50 -10.26 10.88 -0.88
CA GLN A 50 -11.64 10.71 -0.41
C GLN A 50 -11.83 10.94 1.09
N VAL A 51 -10.76 10.88 1.90
CA VAL A 51 -10.83 11.08 3.36
C VAL A 51 -10.13 12.38 3.73
N ILE A 52 -8.78 12.36 3.78
CA ILE A 52 -7.88 13.50 3.96
C ILE A 52 -6.46 13.03 3.64
N ARG A 53 -5.52 13.92 3.28
CA ARG A 53 -4.14 13.53 2.92
C ARG A 53 -3.45 12.57 3.92
N PRO A 54 -3.55 12.76 5.26
CA PRO A 54 -2.98 11.83 6.23
C PRO A 54 -3.58 10.41 6.23
N ALA A 55 -4.71 10.18 5.55
CA ALA A 55 -5.34 8.86 5.48
C ALA A 55 -4.54 7.87 4.62
N ALA A 56 -3.73 8.33 3.65
CA ALA A 56 -2.89 7.45 2.83
C ALA A 56 -1.99 6.49 3.64
N PRO A 57 -1.10 6.99 4.52
CA PRO A 57 -0.25 6.13 5.33
C PRO A 57 -1.05 5.33 6.38
N LEU A 58 -2.11 5.93 6.96
CA LEU A 58 -2.95 5.23 7.95
C LEU A 58 -3.65 4.01 7.34
N THR A 59 -4.25 4.17 6.16
CA THR A 59 -4.96 3.10 5.47
C THR A 59 -4.02 1.96 5.08
N THR A 60 -2.87 2.27 4.49
CA THR A 60 -1.92 1.24 4.04
C THR A 60 -1.31 0.46 5.22
N PHE A 61 -1.00 1.14 6.32
CA PHE A 61 -0.54 0.48 7.56
C PHE A 61 -1.60 -0.50 8.11
N VAL A 62 -2.84 -0.05 8.28
CA VAL A 62 -3.92 -0.89 8.84
C VAL A 62 -4.25 -2.08 7.93
N VAL A 63 -4.24 -1.88 6.61
CA VAL A 63 -4.44 -2.98 5.65
C VAL A 63 -3.33 -4.02 5.76
N GLY A 64 -2.07 -3.59 5.81
CA GLY A 64 -0.93 -4.49 5.99
C GLY A 64 -1.00 -5.25 7.32
N LEU A 65 -1.33 -4.56 8.41
CA LEU A 65 -1.50 -5.19 9.73
C LEU A 65 -2.63 -6.23 9.72
N ALA A 66 -3.79 -5.90 9.15
CA ALA A 66 -4.93 -6.81 9.06
C ALA A 66 -4.61 -8.05 8.20
N ALA A 67 -3.95 -7.86 7.06
CA ALA A 67 -3.52 -8.95 6.19
C ALA A 67 -2.51 -9.87 6.90
N GLY A 68 -1.51 -9.29 7.58
CA GLY A 68 -0.52 -10.06 8.34
C GLY A 68 -1.15 -10.88 9.47
N MET A 69 -2.08 -10.28 10.23
CA MET A 69 -2.81 -11.00 11.29
C MET A 69 -3.67 -12.14 10.73
N ALA A 70 -4.34 -11.92 9.58
CA ALA A 70 -5.15 -12.95 8.94
C ALA A 70 -4.29 -14.10 8.41
N ALA A 71 -3.16 -13.82 7.75
CA ALA A 71 -2.23 -14.84 7.29
C ALA A 71 -1.62 -15.63 8.46
N ALA A 72 -1.21 -14.94 9.54
CA ALA A 72 -0.64 -15.57 10.73
C ALA A 72 -1.61 -16.50 11.48
N SER A 73 -2.92 -16.32 11.29
CA SER A 73 -3.94 -17.23 11.86
C SER A 73 -3.97 -18.61 11.20
N GLY A 74 -3.33 -18.78 10.03
CA GLY A 74 -3.34 -20.02 9.25
C GLY A 74 -4.66 -20.31 8.54
N GLN A 75 -5.66 -19.41 8.62
CA GLN A 75 -6.97 -19.61 7.98
C GLN A 75 -7.01 -19.22 6.49
N THR A 76 -5.99 -18.50 6.01
CA THR A 76 -5.91 -18.02 4.64
C THR A 76 -4.45 -17.89 4.19
N THR A 77 -4.21 -17.92 2.89
CA THR A 77 -2.90 -17.57 2.31
C THR A 77 -2.63 -16.08 2.45
N VAL A 78 -1.35 -15.69 2.36
CA VAL A 78 -0.89 -14.29 2.38
C VAL A 78 -1.58 -13.49 1.27
N ASP A 79 -1.59 -13.99 0.04
CA ASP A 79 -2.20 -13.31 -1.11
C ASP A 79 -3.70 -13.04 -0.93
N ASN A 80 -4.42 -14.03 -0.40
CA ASN A 80 -5.85 -13.90 -0.11
C ASN A 80 -6.10 -12.93 1.06
N ALA A 81 -5.23 -12.94 2.08
CA ALA A 81 -5.31 -11.99 3.19
C ALA A 81 -5.12 -10.54 2.72
N ILE A 82 -4.09 -10.29 1.90
CA ILE A 82 -3.80 -8.98 1.30
C ILE A 82 -4.98 -8.55 0.43
N SER A 83 -5.42 -9.40 -0.50
CA SER A 83 -6.52 -9.11 -1.43
C SER A 83 -7.82 -8.78 -0.69
N SER A 84 -8.15 -9.55 0.35
CA SER A 84 -9.33 -9.31 1.18
C SER A 84 -9.24 -7.98 1.94
N ALA A 85 -8.10 -7.70 2.59
CA ALA A 85 -7.89 -6.47 3.34
C ALA A 85 -7.97 -5.23 2.44
N VAL A 86 -7.33 -5.26 1.26
CA VAL A 86 -7.41 -4.18 0.26
C VAL A 86 -8.85 -3.97 -0.21
N LYS A 87 -9.57 -5.06 -0.52
CA LYS A 87 -10.97 -4.99 -0.96
C LYS A 87 -11.87 -4.36 0.10
N HIS A 88 -11.70 -4.74 1.37
CA HIS A 88 -12.46 -4.16 2.48
C HIS A 88 -12.16 -2.67 2.66
N ALA A 89 -10.89 -2.27 2.62
CA ALA A 89 -10.51 -0.86 2.71
C ALA A 89 -11.13 -0.02 1.58
N ARG A 90 -11.09 -0.51 0.33
CA ARG A 90 -11.75 0.16 -0.80
C ARG A 90 -13.26 0.30 -0.61
N SER A 91 -13.91 -0.74 -0.10
CA SER A 91 -15.35 -0.72 0.17
C SER A 91 -15.73 0.32 1.23
N ILE A 92 -14.93 0.43 2.31
CA ILE A 92 -15.15 1.41 3.38
C ILE A 92 -14.95 2.84 2.87
N ILE A 93 -13.91 3.08 2.06
CA ILE A 93 -13.68 4.42 1.50
C ILE A 93 -14.83 4.82 0.58
N LYS A 94 -15.32 3.88 -0.25
CA LYS A 94 -16.45 4.12 -1.16
C LYS A 94 -17.73 4.48 -0.41
N SER A 95 -18.10 3.72 0.63
CA SER A 95 -19.32 4.00 1.39
C SER A 95 -19.30 5.35 2.11
N ARG A 96 -18.12 5.82 2.55
CA ARG A 96 -17.98 7.17 3.12
C ARG A 96 -18.23 8.27 2.10
N SER A 97 -17.76 8.11 0.87
CA SER A 97 -18.00 9.10 -0.19
C SER A 97 -19.44 9.15 -0.70
N GLU A 98 -20.23 8.09 -0.46
CA GLU A 98 -21.67 8.08 -0.79
C GLU A 98 -22.54 8.70 0.33
N THR A 99 -21.97 8.86 1.54
CA THR A 99 -22.69 9.36 2.73
C THR A 99 -22.33 10.82 3.07
N ALA A 100 -21.30 11.38 2.44
CA ALA A 100 -20.83 12.76 2.61
C ALA A 100 -21.46 13.70 1.58
#